data_AF-A0A924D1A8-F1
#
_entry.id   AF-A0A924D1A8-F1
#
_cell.length_a   1.000
_cell.length_b   1.000
_cell.length_c   1.000
_cell.angle_alpha   90.00
_cell.angle_beta   90.00
_cell.angle_gamma   90.00
#
_symmetry.space_group_name_H-M   'P 1'
#
loop_
_entity.id
_entity.type
_entity.pdbx_description
1 polymer ?
#
loop_
_entity_poly.entity_id
_entity_poly.type
_entity_poly.pdbx_seq_one_letter_code
_entity_poly.pdbx_strand_id
1 'polypeptide(L)'
;MPTITIADDDDGIRLDRWFQRHVPDTSFNIVSRWARTGQIRLNGAKAAPGDRIAAGQALLYPDVVPESAVPRPVARERDELSPAQVEYIQSLVIHMDKHAIVINKPPGLATQGGIGITT
;
A
#
# COMPACT_ATOMS: atom_id res chain seq x y z
N MET A 1 10.27 3.78 22.68
CA MET A 1 8.87 3.88 22.22
C MET A 1 8.33 5.21 22.69
N PRO A 2 8.27 6.20 21.80
CA PRO A 2 7.91 7.57 22.10
C PRO A 2 6.43 7.57 22.40
N THR A 3 6.08 8.31 23.43
CA THR A 3 4.70 8.67 23.72
C THR A 3 4.54 10.12 23.30
N ILE A 4 3.63 10.39 22.38
CA ILE A 4 3.28 11.74 21.95
C ILE A 4 1.85 12.05 22.35
N THR A 5 1.59 13.29 22.73
CA THR A 5 0.24 13.76 23.01
C THR A 5 -0.36 14.34 21.74
N ILE A 6 -1.57 13.90 21.37
CA ILE A 6 -2.29 14.43 20.21
C ILE A 6 -2.64 15.90 20.44
N ALA A 7 -2.28 16.75 19.48
CA ALA A 7 -2.56 18.18 19.50
C ALA A 7 -4.03 18.48 19.11
N ASP A 8 -4.53 19.65 19.49
CA ASP A 8 -5.89 20.08 19.16
C ASP A 8 -6.16 20.13 17.64
N ASP A 9 -5.14 20.49 16.86
CA ASP A 9 -5.19 20.53 15.38
C ASP A 9 -5.33 19.16 14.71
N ASP A 10 -5.19 18.08 15.48
CA ASP A 10 -5.33 16.71 15.03
C ASP A 10 -6.60 16.03 15.61
N ASP A 11 -7.47 16.79 16.29
CA ASP A 11 -8.68 16.23 16.85
C ASP A 11 -9.60 15.64 15.76
N GLY A 12 -10.08 14.43 16.01
CA GLY A 12 -11.02 13.72 15.15
C GLY A 12 -10.43 13.17 13.86
N ILE A 13 -9.14 13.35 13.56
CA ILE A 13 -8.54 12.75 12.36
C ILE A 13 -8.32 11.24 12.55
N ARG A 14 -8.13 10.52 11.45
CA ARG A 14 -7.78 9.09 11.54
C ARG A 14 -6.33 8.92 11.94
N LEU A 15 -6.05 7.88 12.70
CA LEU A 15 -4.70 7.55 13.17
C LEU A 15 -3.69 7.39 12.02
N ASP A 16 -4.06 6.71 10.92
CA ASP A 16 -3.21 6.60 9.73
C ASP A 16 -2.87 7.95 9.09
N ARG A 17 -3.82 8.89 9.06
CA ARG A 17 -3.58 10.26 8.57
C ARG A 17 -2.69 11.06 9.49
N TRP A 18 -2.80 10.87 10.82
CA TRP A 18 -1.89 11.49 11.77
C TRP A 18 -0.43 11.09 11.48
N PHE A 19 -0.18 9.79 11.24
CA PHE A 19 1.16 9.32 10.85
C PHE A 19 1.63 9.93 9.53
N GLN A 20 0.76 10.04 8.53
CA GLN A 20 1.14 10.66 7.26
C GLN A 20 1.50 12.15 7.41
N ARG A 21 0.85 12.87 8.34
CA ARG A 21 1.10 14.30 8.61
C ARG A 21 2.38 14.53 9.40
N HIS A 22 2.65 13.70 10.42
CA HIS A 22 3.72 13.93 11.41
C HIS A 22 4.94 13.04 11.24
N VAL A 23 4.81 11.94 10.49
CA VAL A 23 5.88 10.95 10.27
C VAL A 23 5.91 10.58 8.77
N PRO A 24 6.47 11.44 7.90
CA PRO A 24 6.35 11.32 6.43
C PRO A 24 6.78 9.96 5.84
N ASP A 25 7.72 9.26 6.47
CA ASP A 25 8.19 7.95 6.02
C ASP A 25 7.27 6.77 6.42
N THR A 26 6.14 7.05 7.10
CA THR A 26 5.21 6.03 7.57
C THR A 26 4.05 5.83 6.60
N SER A 27 4.17 4.82 5.73
CA SER A 27 3.05 4.41 4.86
C SER A 27 1.94 3.70 5.64
N PHE A 28 0.73 3.66 5.06
CA PHE A 28 -0.41 2.90 5.60
C PHE A 28 -0.08 1.43 5.90
N ASN A 29 0.80 0.81 5.11
CA ASN A 29 1.25 -0.57 5.33
C ASN A 29 2.05 -0.73 6.63
N ILE A 30 2.85 0.27 6.99
CA ILE A 30 3.64 0.30 8.22
C ILE A 30 2.71 0.49 9.42
N VAL A 31 1.81 1.49 9.36
CA VAL A 31 0.78 1.71 10.39
C VAL A 31 -0.06 0.44 10.60
N SER A 32 -0.51 -0.18 9.52
CA SER A 32 -1.29 -1.42 9.56
C SER A 32 -0.52 -2.59 10.16
N ARG A 33 0.79 -2.69 9.88
CA ARG A 33 1.66 -3.71 10.49
C ARG A 33 1.77 -3.49 11.98
N TRP A 34 2.06 -2.26 12.41
CA TRP A 34 2.20 -1.92 13.82
C TRP A 34 0.91 -2.09 14.62
N ALA A 35 -0.23 -1.72 14.05
CA ALA A 35 -1.55 -1.95 14.65
C ALA A 35 -1.79 -3.46 14.88
N ARG A 36 -1.53 -4.28 13.85
CA ARG A 36 -1.72 -5.74 13.92
C ARG A 36 -0.80 -6.40 14.94
N THR A 37 0.46 -5.97 15.05
CA THR A 37 1.43 -6.47 16.02
C THR A 37 1.25 -5.87 17.42
N GLY A 38 0.34 -4.91 17.60
CA GLY A 38 0.08 -4.26 18.90
C GLY A 38 1.15 -3.25 19.33
N GLN A 39 1.94 -2.76 18.38
CA GLN A 39 3.00 -1.78 18.60
C GLN A 39 2.49 -0.33 18.63
N ILE A 40 1.30 -0.06 18.06
CA ILE A 40 0.60 1.20 18.25
C ILE A 40 -0.39 1.07 19.40
N ARG A 41 -0.37 2.04 20.32
CA ARG A 41 -1.36 2.17 21.38
C ARG A 41 -1.85 3.59 21.55
N LEU A 42 -3.15 3.76 21.79
CA LEU A 42 -3.77 5.01 22.22
C LEU A 42 -4.20 4.84 23.69
N ASN A 43 -3.69 5.68 24.59
CA ASN A 43 -3.93 5.60 26.03
C ASN A 43 -3.70 4.17 26.60
N GLY A 44 -2.71 3.47 26.05
CA GLY A 44 -2.38 2.09 26.45
C GLY A 44 -3.23 0.99 25.81
N ALA A 45 -4.31 1.30 25.09
CA ALA A 45 -5.11 0.33 24.34
C ALA A 45 -4.59 0.14 22.90
N LYS A 46 -4.75 -1.06 22.33
CA LYS A 46 -4.45 -1.28 20.90
C LYS A 46 -5.32 -0.36 20.04
N ALA A 47 -4.73 0.24 19.01
CA ALA A 47 -5.44 1.08 18.05
C ALA A 47 -5.36 0.49 16.63
N ALA A 48 -6.43 0.66 15.86
CA ALA A 48 -6.48 0.35 14.45
C ALA A 48 -6.13 1.59 13.61
N PRO A 49 -5.60 1.42 12.38
CA PRO A 49 -5.22 2.55 11.52
C PRO A 49 -6.39 3.50 11.22
N GLY A 50 -7.62 2.98 11.23
CA GLY A 50 -8.82 3.76 10.94
C GLY A 50 -9.49 4.43 12.13
N ASP A 51 -8.97 4.24 13.34
CA ASP A 51 -9.52 4.84 14.54
C ASP A 51 -9.39 6.36 14.46
N ARG A 52 -10.42 7.06 14.94
CA ARG A 52 -10.35 8.51 15.12
C ARG A 52 -9.65 8.81 16.43
N ILE A 53 -8.65 9.68 16.37
CA ILE A 53 -7.93 10.15 17.54
C ILE A 53 -8.62 11.41 18.10
N ALA A 54 -8.40 11.67 19.38
CA ALA A 54 -8.87 12.86 20.06
C ALA A 54 -7.67 13.62 20.65
N ALA A 55 -7.79 14.94 20.72
CA ALA A 55 -6.80 15.78 21.38
C ALA A 55 -6.55 15.32 22.83
N GLY A 56 -5.31 15.42 23.28
CA GLY A 56 -4.90 15.00 24.62
C GLY A 56 -4.70 13.49 24.80
N GLN A 57 -5.01 12.65 23.80
CA GLN A 57 -4.68 11.22 23.85
C GLN A 57 -3.15 11.01 23.79
N ALA A 58 -2.68 10.01 24.55
CA ALA A 58 -1.29 9.56 24.51
C ALA A 58 -1.13 8.46 23.45
N LEU A 59 -0.45 8.78 22.35
CA LEU A 59 -0.12 7.87 21.26
C LEU A 59 1.29 7.29 21.46
N LEU A 60 1.37 5.97 21.62
CA LEU A 60 2.61 5.20 21.67
C LEU A 60 2.82 4.49 20.33
N TYR A 61 4.00 4.64 19.72
CA TYR A 61 4.38 3.93 18.50
C TYR A 61 5.89 3.64 18.47
N PRO A 62 6.40 2.82 17.55
CA PRO A 62 7.85 2.57 17.42
C PRO A 62 8.63 3.79 16.90
N ASP A 63 9.77 4.13 17.52
CA ASP A 63 10.69 5.21 17.07
C ASP A 63 11.25 4.98 15.67
N VAL A 64 11.52 3.70 15.38
CA VAL A 64 12.13 3.28 14.13
C VAL A 64 10.97 2.84 13.25
N VAL A 65 10.65 3.64 12.24
CA VAL A 65 10.06 3.11 11.01
C VAL A 65 11.03 1.99 10.62
N PRO A 66 10.68 0.70 10.75
CA PRO A 66 11.62 -0.33 10.35
C PRO A 66 11.97 0.04 8.91
N GLU A 67 13.23 0.35 8.68
CA GLU A 67 13.78 0.56 7.37
C GLU A 67 13.49 -0.74 6.67
N SER A 68 12.33 -0.79 6.03
CA SER A 68 12.06 -1.83 5.11
C SER A 68 12.93 -1.39 3.95
N ALA A 69 14.18 -1.84 4.00
CA ALA A 69 14.90 -2.36 2.87
C ALA A 69 14.07 -3.46 2.19
N VAL A 70 12.79 -3.19 1.88
CA VAL A 70 12.28 -3.55 0.59
C VAL A 70 12.93 -2.49 -0.27
N PRO A 71 14.07 -2.77 -0.95
CA PRO A 71 14.48 -1.90 -2.03
C PRO A 71 13.22 -1.65 -2.84
N ARG A 72 12.85 -0.37 -3.00
CA ARG A 72 11.83 0.08 -3.95
C ARG A 72 12.05 -0.82 -5.16
N PRO A 73 11.10 -1.73 -5.52
CA PRO A 73 11.44 -2.88 -6.35
C PRO A 73 12.22 -2.32 -7.51
N VAL A 74 13.51 -2.66 -7.58
CA VAL A 74 14.34 -2.27 -8.72
C VAL A 74 13.49 -2.73 -9.87
N ALA A 75 13.01 -1.77 -10.68
CA ALA A 75 12.01 -2.08 -11.70
C ALA A 75 12.59 -3.26 -12.44
N ARG A 76 12.00 -4.46 -12.24
CA ARG A 76 12.55 -5.67 -12.84
C ARG A 76 12.64 -5.33 -14.31
N GLU A 77 13.82 -5.50 -14.90
CA GLU A 77 13.96 -5.39 -16.34
C GLU A 77 12.85 -6.26 -16.91
N ARG A 78 11.87 -5.59 -17.52
CA ARG A 78 10.76 -6.28 -18.16
C ARG A 78 11.37 -6.82 -19.43
N ASP A 79 11.29 -8.12 -19.63
CA ASP A 79 11.66 -8.71 -20.90
C ASP A 79 10.91 -7.97 -22.01
N GLU A 80 11.63 -7.59 -23.06
CA GLU A 80 11.01 -6.97 -24.21
C GLU A 80 10.06 -7.97 -24.88
N LEU A 81 8.83 -7.53 -25.15
CA LEU A 81 7.87 -8.36 -25.87
C LEU A 81 8.34 -8.55 -27.32
N SER A 82 8.38 -9.80 -27.77
CA SER A 82 8.63 -10.10 -29.19
C SER A 82 7.53 -9.50 -30.08
N PRO A 83 7.84 -9.17 -31.35
CA PRO A 83 6.84 -8.69 -32.31
C PRO A 83 5.62 -9.61 -32.41
N ALA A 84 5.82 -10.93 -32.35
CA ALA A 84 4.76 -11.93 -32.40
C ALA A 84 3.84 -11.88 -31.16
N GLN A 85 4.38 -11.64 -29.96
CA GLN A 85 3.55 -11.47 -28.75
C GLN A 85 2.70 -10.20 -28.83
N VAL A 86 3.26 -9.11 -29.35
CA VAL A 86 2.54 -7.84 -29.54
C VAL A 86 1.40 -8.02 -30.54
N GLU A 87 1.69 -8.61 -31.70
CA GLU A 87 0.70 -8.89 -32.74
C GLU A 87 -0.42 -9.81 -32.21
N TYR A 88 -0.06 -10.85 -31.46
CA TYR A 88 -1.02 -11.76 -30.85
C TYR A 88 -1.99 -11.01 -29.92
N ILE A 89 -1.50 -10.21 -28.97
CA ILE A 89 -2.37 -9.47 -28.04
C ILE A 89 -3.22 -8.43 -28.77
N GLN A 90 -2.67 -7.74 -29.77
CA GLN A 90 -3.42 -6.79 -30.59
C GLN A 90 -4.55 -7.47 -31.36
N SER A 91 -4.35 -8.70 -31.84
CA SER A 91 -5.39 -9.49 -32.51
C SER A 91 -6.58 -9.84 -31.61
N LEU A 92 -6.42 -9.79 -30.28
CA LEU A 92 -7.48 -10.08 -29.32
C LEU A 92 -8.34 -8.86 -28.99
N VAL A 93 -7.99 -7.66 -29.45
CA VAL A 93 -8.75 -6.44 -29.12
C VAL A 93 -10.12 -6.47 -29.80
N ILE A 94 -11.18 -6.47 -28.99
CA ILE A 94 -12.57 -6.35 -29.44
C ILE A 94 -12.96 -4.88 -29.58
N HIS A 95 -12.51 -4.04 -28.65
CA HIS A 95 -12.82 -2.61 -28.62
C HIS A 95 -11.69 -1.82 -27.96
N MET A 96 -11.42 -0.62 -28.46
CA MET A 96 -10.44 0.30 -27.88
C MET A 96 -10.87 1.74 -28.13
N ASP A 97 -10.97 2.52 -27.07
CA ASP A 97 -11.21 3.95 -27.11
C ASP A 97 -10.38 4.69 -26.06
N LYS A 98 -10.71 5.97 -25.81
CA LYS A 98 -9.99 6.83 -24.84
C LYS A 98 -10.18 6.42 -23.39
N HIS A 99 -11.18 5.60 -23.08
CA HIS A 99 -11.60 5.25 -21.73
C HIS A 99 -11.39 3.77 -21.44
N ALA A 100 -11.46 2.89 -22.44
CA ALA A 100 -11.40 1.45 -22.24
C ALA A 100 -10.75 0.69 -23.39
N ILE A 101 -10.18 -0.47 -23.04
CA ILE A 101 -9.76 -1.53 -23.97
C ILE A 101 -10.48 -2.81 -23.54
N VAL A 102 -11.12 -3.47 -24.49
CA VAL A 102 -11.79 -4.77 -24.32
C VAL A 102 -11.05 -5.80 -25.15
N ILE A 103 -10.61 -6.88 -24.52
CA ILE A 103 -9.86 -7.96 -25.17
C ILE A 103 -10.59 -9.30 -25.03
N ASN A 104 -10.52 -10.14 -26.06
CA ASN A 104 -10.99 -11.52 -26.03
C ASN A 104 -9.93 -12.43 -25.41
N LYS A 105 -9.87 -12.48 -24.07
CA LYS A 105 -8.84 -13.26 -23.38
C LYS A 105 -9.03 -14.77 -23.61
N PRO A 106 -8.06 -15.50 -24.20
CA PRO A 106 -8.17 -16.93 -24.38
C PRO A 106 -8.10 -17.69 -23.04
N PRO A 107 -8.63 -18.92 -22.99
CA PRO A 107 -8.38 -19.85 -21.89
C PRO A 107 -6.87 -20.07 -21.70
N GLY A 108 -6.43 -20.24 -20.45
CA GLY A 108 -5.01 -20.49 -20.14
C GLY A 108 -4.11 -19.24 -20.06
N LEU A 109 -4.53 -18.09 -20.60
CA LEU A 109 -3.78 -16.84 -20.41
C LEU A 109 -4.09 -16.22 -19.04
N ALA A 110 -3.07 -15.99 -18.22
CA ALA A 110 -3.22 -15.41 -16.88
C ALA A 110 -3.52 -13.90 -16.95
N THR A 111 -4.43 -13.41 -16.09
CA THR A 111 -4.75 -11.97 -15.97
C THR A 111 -3.73 -11.24 -15.09
N GLN A 112 -3.19 -11.93 -14.09
CA GLN A 112 -2.18 -11.42 -13.17
C GLN A 112 -1.07 -12.45 -13.02
N GLY A 113 0.16 -11.97 -12.82
CA GLY A 113 1.28 -12.83 -12.45
C GLY A 113 1.09 -13.48 -11.08
N GLY A 114 1.93 -14.44 -10.75
CA GLY A 114 1.85 -15.18 -9.49
C GLY A 114 2.85 -16.32 -9.42
N ILE A 115 2.84 -17.07 -8.32
CA ILE A 115 3.67 -18.25 -8.15
C ILE A 115 3.25 -19.29 -9.20
N GLY A 116 4.17 -19.70 -10.08
CA GLY A 116 3.89 -20.67 -11.16
C GLY A 116 3.41 -20.08 -12.49
N ILE A 117 3.35 -18.74 -12.63
CA ILE A 117 3.07 -18.08 -13.91
C ILE A 117 4.40 -17.65 -14.53
N THR A 118 4.78 -18.28 -15.64
CA THR A 118 5.89 -17.82 -16.47
C THR A 118 5.40 -16.64 -17.31
N THR A 119 6.15 -15.53 -17.29
CA THR A 119 5.87 -14.31 -18.07
C THR A 119 6.46 -14.44 -19.47
#